data_AF-A0A2V5KWX1-F1
#
_entry.id   AF-A0A2V5KWX1-F1
#
_cell.length_a   1.000
_cell.length_b   1.000
_cell.length_c   1.000
_cell.angle_alpha   90.00
_cell.angle_beta   90.00
_cell.angle_gamma   90.00
#
_symmetry.space_group_name_H-M   'P 1'
#
loop_
_entity.id
_entity.type
_entity.pdbx_description
1 polymer ?
#
loop_
_entity_poly.entity_id
_entity_poly.type
_entity_poly.pdbx_seq_one_letter_code
_entity_poly.pdbx_strand_id
1 'polypeptide(L)'
;MRIIASAALLCIVAGCGKSSIVGKWSLSGASTATVWEFSSNGAVLVGHVHGRYKFGDQDRIKIQTPFATTVYQLKISADHMILQEPDGPKLEFTRIRQ
;
A
#
# COMPACT_ATOMS: atom_id res chain seq x y z
N MET A 1 40.32 -29.76 -8.10
CA MET A 1 39.59 -28.62 -7.52
C MET A 1 38.20 -28.60 -8.14
N ARG A 2 37.17 -29.08 -7.42
CA ARG A 2 35.79 -29.20 -7.94
C ARG A 2 34.97 -28.03 -7.38
N ILE A 3 34.44 -27.21 -8.28
CA ILE A 3 33.60 -26.05 -7.95
C ILE A 3 32.25 -26.60 -7.47
N ILE A 4 31.99 -26.49 -6.16
CA ILE A 4 30.70 -26.87 -5.59
C ILE A 4 29.75 -25.71 -5.89
N ALA A 5 28.82 -25.93 -6.81
CA ALA A 5 27.82 -24.95 -7.22
C ALA A 5 26.93 -24.57 -6.03
N SER A 6 26.91 -23.27 -5.72
CA SER A 6 26.07 -22.68 -4.68
C SER A 6 24.59 -22.75 -5.09
N ALA A 7 23.80 -23.54 -4.37
CA ALA A 7 22.34 -23.50 -4.47
C ALA A 7 21.80 -22.43 -3.50
N ALA A 8 21.51 -21.23 -4.03
CA ALA A 8 20.76 -20.22 -3.29
C ALA A 8 19.29 -20.64 -3.25
N LEU A 9 18.86 -21.22 -2.13
CA LEU A 9 17.47 -21.58 -1.87
C LEU A 9 16.68 -20.29 -1.57
N LEU A 10 16.04 -19.71 -2.58
CA LEU A 10 15.08 -18.61 -2.40
C LEU A 10 13.75 -19.19 -1.92
N CYS A 11 13.59 -19.34 -0.61
CA CYS A 11 12.30 -19.61 0.01
C CYS A 11 11.42 -18.35 -0.11
N ILE A 12 10.63 -18.26 -1.18
CA ILE A 12 9.56 -17.28 -1.28
C ILE A 12 8.40 -17.81 -0.45
N VAL A 13 8.35 -17.44 0.82
CA VAL A 13 7.17 -17.70 1.66
C VAL A 13 6.07 -16.78 1.14
N ALA A 14 5.26 -17.27 0.20
CA ALA A 14 4.01 -16.63 -0.16
C ALA A 14 3.08 -16.77 1.05
N GLY A 15 3.06 -15.74 1.89
CA GLY A 15 2.16 -15.66 3.03
C GLY A 15 0.71 -15.73 2.55
N CYS A 16 0.03 -16.81 2.90
CA CYS A 16 -1.42 -16.95 2.75
C CYS A 16 -2.14 -15.76 3.42
N GLY A 17 -2.92 -15.03 2.64
CA GLY A 17 -4.14 -14.38 3.13
C GLY A 17 -4.05 -12.99 3.77
N LYS A 18 -2.93 -12.26 3.71
CA LYS A 18 -2.96 -10.83 4.09
C LYS A 18 -3.47 -10.03 2.89
N SER A 19 -4.65 -9.39 3.03
CA SER A 19 -5.18 -8.50 1.98
C SER A 19 -4.14 -7.45 1.64
N SER A 20 -3.57 -7.52 0.43
CA SER A 20 -2.43 -6.70 0.02
C SER A 20 -2.90 -5.28 -0.31
N ILE A 21 -2.13 -4.26 0.07
CA ILE A 21 -2.40 -2.88 -0.34
C ILE A 21 -2.21 -2.67 -1.85
N VAL A 22 -1.42 -3.52 -2.51
CA VAL A 22 -1.08 -3.38 -3.92
C VAL A 22 -2.35 -3.40 -4.78
N GLY A 23 -2.40 -2.51 -5.76
CA GLY A 23 -3.52 -2.34 -6.68
C GLY A 23 -4.13 -0.95 -6.64
N LYS A 24 -5.27 -0.81 -7.35
CA LYS A 24 -6.01 0.45 -7.50
C LYS A 24 -7.17 0.52 -6.51
N TRP A 25 -7.31 1.71 -5.91
CA TRP A 25 -8.27 2.01 -4.87
C TRP A 25 -8.96 3.33 -5.20
N SER A 26 -10.29 3.32 -5.22
CA SER A 26 -11.09 4.53 -5.39
C SER A 26 -11.38 5.13 -4.02
N LEU A 27 -11.07 6.42 -3.83
CA LEU A 27 -11.46 7.16 -2.63
C LEU A 27 -12.99 7.32 -2.61
N SER A 28 -13.61 6.91 -1.50
CA SER A 28 -15.04 7.00 -1.27
C SER A 28 -15.44 8.37 -0.71
N GLY A 29 -16.63 8.85 -1.05
CA GLY A 29 -17.21 10.07 -0.46
C GLY A 29 -16.74 11.40 -1.04
N ALA A 30 -15.80 11.40 -1.99
CA ALA A 30 -15.44 12.60 -2.75
C ALA A 30 -16.40 12.80 -3.95
N SER A 31 -16.74 14.06 -4.27
CA SER A 31 -17.57 14.41 -5.44
C SER A 31 -16.94 13.98 -6.77
N THR A 32 -15.61 13.87 -6.79
CA THR A 32 -14.83 13.24 -7.84
C THR A 32 -14.01 12.10 -7.24
N ALA A 33 -14.17 10.89 -7.77
CA ALA A 33 -13.44 9.72 -7.29
C ALA A 33 -11.94 9.86 -7.59
N THR A 34 -11.14 10.16 -6.55
CA THR A 34 -9.68 10.16 -6.65
C THR A 34 -9.17 8.73 -6.55
N VAL A 35 -8.45 8.25 -7.56
CA VAL A 35 -7.85 6.91 -7.56
C VAL A 35 -6.45 6.95 -6.99
N TRP A 36 -6.15 6.00 -6.11
CA TRP A 36 -4.82 5.74 -5.57
C TRP A 36 -4.34 4.38 -6.06
N GLU A 37 -3.14 4.33 -6.62
CA GLU A 37 -2.53 3.08 -7.11
C GLU A 37 -1.25 2.78 -6.33
N PHE A 38 -1.22 1.64 -5.65
CA PHE A 38 -0.08 1.18 -4.87
C PHE A 38 0.65 0.06 -5.60
N SER A 39 1.97 0.21 -5.76
CA SER A 39 2.84 -0.76 -6.43
C SER A 39 3.71 -1.50 -5.43
N SER A 40 4.02 -2.76 -5.71
CA SER A 40 4.81 -3.65 -4.83
C SER A 40 6.22 -3.13 -4.51
N ASN A 41 6.77 -2.21 -5.31
CA ASN A 41 8.06 -1.55 -5.09
C ASN A 41 8.00 -0.36 -4.11
N GLY A 42 6.87 -0.16 -3.43
CA GLY A 42 6.69 0.94 -2.49
C GLY A 42 6.42 2.29 -3.16
N ALA A 43 6.01 2.31 -4.43
CA ALA A 43 5.50 3.50 -5.10
C ALA A 43 3.99 3.63 -4.91
N VAL A 44 3.49 4.86 -4.83
CA VAL A 44 2.06 5.17 -4.84
C VAL A 44 1.80 6.30 -5.82
N LEU A 45 0.72 6.20 -6.59
CA LEU A 45 0.22 7.27 -7.45
C LEU A 45 -1.12 7.75 -6.87
N VAL A 46 -1.19 9.02 -6.47
CA VAL A 46 -2.38 9.68 -5.91
C VAL A 46 -2.98 10.58 -6.99
N GLY A 47 -3.99 10.11 -7.71
CA GLY A 47 -4.44 10.76 -8.94
C GLY A 47 -3.31 10.79 -9.98
N HIS A 48 -2.70 11.96 -10.15
CA HIS A 48 -1.52 12.16 -11.03
C HIS A 48 -0.21 12.45 -10.25
N VAL A 49 -0.27 12.42 -8.92
CA VAL A 49 0.86 12.78 -8.05
C VAL A 49 1.63 11.53 -7.68
N HIS A 50 2.89 11.45 -8.10
CA HIS A 50 3.79 10.36 -7.72
C HIS A 50 4.27 10.50 -6.27
N GLY A 51 4.28 9.40 -5.55
CA GLY A 51 4.74 9.31 -4.17
C GLY A 51 5.37 7.96 -3.83
N ARG A 52 5.74 7.80 -2.56
CA ARG A 52 6.31 6.59 -1.99
C ARG A 52 5.57 6.21 -0.73
N TYR A 53 5.48 4.92 -0.46
CA TYR A 53 4.95 4.43 0.81
C TYR A 53 5.90 3.41 1.44
N LYS A 54 5.84 3.34 2.78
CA LYS A 54 6.53 2.32 3.58
C LYS A 54 5.64 1.91 4.74
N PHE A 55 5.57 0.62 5.01
CA PHE A 55 4.97 0.12 6.24
C PHE A 55 5.88 0.43 7.43
N GLY A 56 5.28 0.81 8.54
CA GLY A 56 5.92 0.89 9.84
C GLY A 56 5.35 -0.17 10.79
N ASP A 57 5.67 -0.02 12.07
CA ASP A 57 5.15 -0.90 13.11
C ASP A 57 3.65 -0.67 13.36
N GLN A 58 3.00 -1.63 14.03
CA GLN A 58 1.62 -1.51 14.51
C GLN A 58 0.60 -1.16 13.42
N ASP A 59 0.69 -1.80 12.26
CA ASP A 59 -0.19 -1.58 11.09
C ASP A 59 -0.21 -0.10 10.62
N ARG A 60 0.91 0.60 10.73
CA ARG A 60 1.06 1.97 10.22
C ARG A 60 1.63 1.97 8.80
N ILE A 61 1.24 2.96 8.02
CA ILE A 61 1.80 3.23 6.70
C ILE A 61 2.18 4.71 6.59
N LYS A 62 3.44 4.97 6.24
CA LYS A 62 3.92 6.30 5.91
C LYS A 62 3.79 6.51 4.41
N ILE A 63 3.13 7.58 4.00
CA ILE A 63 2.98 7.98 2.60
C ILE A 63 3.64 9.35 2.42
N GLN A 64 4.46 9.44 1.39
CA GLN A 64 5.22 10.65 1.06
C GLN A 64 4.93 11.03 -0.38
N THR A 65 4.52 12.27 -0.57
CA THR A 65 4.33 12.93 -1.88
C THR A 65 5.20 14.19 -1.91
N PRO A 66 5.35 14.87 -3.07
CA PRO A 66 6.01 16.17 -3.14
C PRO A 66 5.39 17.24 -2.23
N PHE A 67 4.12 17.09 -1.85
CA PHE A 67 3.37 18.09 -1.09
C PHE A 67 3.29 17.79 0.40
N ALA A 68 3.34 16.53 0.81
CA ALA A 68 3.14 16.12 2.19
C ALA A 68 3.77 14.77 2.52
N THR A 69 4.08 14.58 3.81
CA THR A 69 4.41 13.29 4.40
C THR A 69 3.46 13.02 5.56
N THR A 70 2.68 11.95 5.46
CA THR A 70 1.67 11.60 6.46
C THR A 70 1.83 10.15 6.89
N VAL A 71 1.59 9.85 8.17
CA VAL A 71 1.55 8.49 8.69
C VAL A 71 0.13 8.15 9.07
N TYR A 72 -0.40 7.08 8.48
CA TYR A 72 -1.75 6.59 8.72
C TYR A 72 -1.72 5.29 9.50
N GLN A 73 -2.74 5.06 10.32
CA GLN A 73 -3.15 3.73 10.72
C GLN A 73 -3.85 3.07 9.52
N LEU A 74 -3.39 1.88 9.11
CA LEU A 74 -3.91 1.13 7.98
C LEU A 74 -4.83 0.01 8.46
N LYS A 75 -6.01 -0.09 7.84
CA LYS A 75 -6.87 -1.27 7.93
C LYS A 75 -7.28 -1.69 6.53
N ILE A 76 -7.11 -2.97 6.20
CA ILE A 76 -7.56 -3.54 4.92
C ILE A 76 -8.43 -4.77 5.22
N SER A 77 -9.61 -4.79 4.63
CA SER A 77 -10.53 -5.93 4.66
C SER A 77 -11.09 -6.15 3.26
N ALA A 78 -10.70 -7.23 2.59
CA ALA A 78 -11.12 -7.58 1.23
C ALA A 78 -10.92 -6.43 0.21
N ASP A 79 -12.02 -5.80 -0.21
CA ASP A 79 -12.07 -4.68 -1.14
C ASP A 79 -12.26 -3.32 -0.45
N HIS A 80 -12.16 -3.25 0.87
CA HIS A 80 -12.20 -2.02 1.64
C HIS A 80 -10.86 -1.72 2.29
N MET A 81 -10.42 -0.46 2.21
CA MET A 81 -9.24 0.04 2.89
C MET A 81 -9.57 1.34 3.62
N ILE A 82 -9.02 1.50 4.82
CA ILE A 82 -9.11 2.73 5.62
C ILE A 82 -7.70 3.21 5.95
N LEU A 83 -7.44 4.49 5.68
CA LEU A 83 -6.27 5.22 6.16
C LEU A 83 -6.74 6.27 7.16
N GLN A 84 -6.38 6.09 8.44
CA GLN A 84 -6.78 6.99 9.52
C GLN A 84 -5.55 7.78 10.00
N GLU A 85 -5.60 9.10 9.95
CA GLU A 85 -4.59 9.94 10.59
C GLU A 85 -4.76 9.87 12.12
N PRO A 86 -3.67 9.88 12.93
CA PRO A 86 -3.77 9.70 14.39
C PRO A 86 -4.82 10.57 15.08
N ASP A 87 -4.93 11.84 14.66
CA ASP A 87 -5.86 12.83 15.22
C ASP A 87 -6.70 13.52 14.13
N GLY A 88 -6.81 12.89 12.95
CA GLY A 88 -7.30 13.54 11.75
C GLY A 88 -8.44 12.81 11.04
N PRO A 89 -8.75 13.19 9.79
CA PRO A 89 -9.80 12.55 9.02
C PRO A 89 -9.41 11.11 8.66
N LYS A 90 -10.44 10.28 8.43
CA LYS A 90 -10.29 8.98 7.77
C LYS A 90 -10.48 9.13 6.27
N LEU A 91 -9.64 8.43 5.52
CA LEU A 91 -9.83 8.20 4.10
C LEU A 91 -10.31 6.76 3.91
N GLU A 92 -11.47 6.62 3.28
CA GLU A 92 -12.06 5.32 3.00
C GLU A 92 -11.95 5.02 1.51
N PHE A 93 -11.60 3.79 1.18
CA PHE A 93 -11.38 3.37 -0.19
C PHE A 93 -12.09 2.06 -0.49
N THR A 94 -12.51 1.93 -1.74
CA THR A 94 -12.98 0.67 -2.32
C THR A 94 -12.02 0.22 -3.43
N ARG A 95 -11.66 -1.07 -3.44
CA ARG A 95 -10.78 -1.65 -4.45
C ARG A 95 -11.46 -1.63 -5.81
N ILE A 96 -10.74 -1.15 -6.82
CA ILE A 96 -11.18 -1.26 -8.21
C ILE A 96 -10.77 -2.65 -8.70
N ARG A 97 -11.75 -3.48 -9.05
CA ARG A 97 -11.52 -4.77 -9.70
C ARG A 97 -11.32 -4.50 -11.19
N GLN A 98 -10.24 -5.05 -11.76
CA GLN A 98 -10.05 -5.10 -13.22
C GLN A 98 -10.80 -6.30 -13.80
#